data_AF-A0A5Q3L587-F1
#
_entry.id   AF-A0A5Q3L587-F1
#
_cell.length_a   1.000
_cell.length_b   1.000
_cell.length_c   1.000
_cell.angle_alpha   90.00
_cell.angle_beta   90.00
_cell.angle_gamma   90.00
#
_symmetry.space_group_name_H-M   'P 1'
#
loop_
_entity.id
_entity.type
_entity.pdbx_description
1 polymer ?
#
loop_
_entity_poly.entity_id
_entity_poly.type
_entity_poly.pdbx_seq_one_letter_code
_entity_poly.pdbx_strand_id
1 'polypeptide(L)'
;MRTSFPICQLVLGLALLPACWASAQIETTTEFGITITSDQVVTEIYQSQDFWPAIQSHLISGSFTVADSEARQVAADFFSRVNTTLSEHLFADEEAKVEDFIEFLTCRMRKYALLRQAKCHFEQDSAYYRLIADWDHEARQLHFLPEEERGLKRLALIARLEQQLAEANLNSNAQAEVRQIFSYVSQLENRIASTKIGKVLLEFEREVKTAEEEEREIVRLVVRAADWAMINRTESKSLNLETFLEAWAACSEYERSTTASHASAVRK
;
A
#
# COMPACT_ATOMS: atom_id res chain seq x y z
N MET A 1 14.18 -11.90 52.56
CA MET A 1 13.07 -11.26 51.83
C MET A 1 13.21 -11.62 50.36
N ARG A 2 12.19 -12.31 49.83
CA ARG A 2 12.01 -12.62 48.41
C ARG A 2 11.48 -11.38 47.70
N THR A 3 11.91 -11.14 46.47
CA THR A 3 11.03 -11.13 45.29
C THR A 3 11.91 -11.27 44.05
N SER A 4 11.88 -12.50 43.52
CA SER A 4 12.38 -12.86 42.20
C SER A 4 11.54 -12.17 41.13
N PHE A 5 12.19 -11.53 40.15
CA PHE A 5 11.54 -11.17 38.88
C PHE A 5 11.61 -12.39 37.96
N PRO A 6 10.49 -12.89 37.42
CA PRO A 6 10.53 -13.91 36.40
C PRO A 6 10.98 -13.29 35.08
N ILE A 7 12.16 -13.70 34.61
CA ILE A 7 12.54 -13.63 33.21
C ILE A 7 11.59 -14.60 32.49
N CYS A 8 10.52 -14.06 31.91
CA CYS A 8 9.63 -14.81 31.04
C CYS A 8 10.42 -15.19 29.78
N GLN A 9 10.80 -16.46 29.74
CA GLN A 9 11.14 -17.17 28.52
C GLN A 9 9.99 -17.04 27.53
N LEU A 10 10.24 -16.37 26.40
CA LEU A 10 9.41 -16.46 25.20
C LEU A 10 10.35 -16.66 24.00
N VAL A 11 11.17 -17.70 24.10
CA VAL A 11 11.83 -18.33 22.94
C VAL A 11 11.10 -19.64 22.70
N LEU A 12 9.91 -19.53 22.11
CA LEU A 12 9.15 -20.63 21.52
C LEU A 12 8.54 -20.11 20.21
N GLY A 13 9.40 -19.56 19.35
CA GLY A 13 9.11 -19.29 17.94
C GLY A 13 9.47 -20.51 17.10
N LEU A 14 9.01 -21.71 17.49
CA LEU A 14 8.88 -22.78 16.51
C LEU A 14 7.53 -22.56 15.84
N ALA A 15 7.59 -22.11 14.59
CA ALA A 15 6.45 -21.85 13.72
C ALA A 15 5.46 -23.02 13.72
N LEU A 16 4.40 -22.92 14.52
CA LEU A 16 3.17 -23.66 14.27
C LEU A 16 2.45 -22.93 13.15
N LEU A 17 2.86 -23.22 11.91
CA LEU A 17 2.03 -22.90 10.75
C LEU A 17 0.71 -23.67 10.92
N PRO A 18 -0.47 -23.04 10.80
CA PRO A 18 -1.72 -23.79 10.80
C PRO A 18 -1.70 -24.79 9.65
N ALA A 19 -2.22 -26.00 9.89
CA ALA A 19 -2.28 -27.07 8.89
C ALA A 19 -3.01 -26.67 7.60
N CYS A 20 -3.88 -25.64 7.65
CA CYS A 20 -4.60 -25.11 6.49
C CYS A 20 -3.70 -24.38 5.48
N TRP A 21 -2.55 -23.85 5.91
CA TRP A 21 -1.54 -23.32 4.98
C TRP A 21 -0.83 -24.40 4.17
N ALA A 22 -0.68 -25.59 4.75
CA ALA A 22 -0.07 -26.71 4.05
C ALA A 22 -1.01 -27.31 2.98
N SER A 23 -2.32 -27.04 3.06
CA SER A 23 -3.31 -27.48 2.06
C SER A 23 -3.57 -26.44 0.97
N ALA A 24 -3.57 -25.14 1.30
CA ALA A 24 -3.69 -24.07 0.30
C ALA A 24 -2.45 -24.08 -0.61
N GLN A 25 -2.60 -24.63 -1.82
CA GLN A 25 -1.48 -24.77 -2.75
C GLN A 25 -1.12 -23.39 -3.31
N ILE A 26 -0.08 -22.75 -2.76
CA ILE A 26 0.45 -21.49 -3.29
C ILE A 26 1.14 -21.79 -4.62
N GLU A 27 0.50 -21.43 -5.74
CA GLU A 27 1.01 -21.68 -7.08
C GLU A 27 1.86 -20.51 -7.61
N THR A 28 2.84 -20.83 -8.46
CA THR A 28 3.53 -19.81 -9.27
C THR A 28 2.61 -19.35 -10.39
N THR A 29 2.37 -18.03 -10.48
CA THR A 29 1.46 -17.46 -11.46
C THR A 29 2.14 -16.43 -12.35
N THR A 30 1.76 -16.36 -13.63
CA THR A 30 2.27 -15.35 -14.58
C THR A 30 1.11 -14.62 -15.23
N GLU A 31 1.11 -13.30 -15.12
CA GLU A 31 0.07 -12.43 -15.68
C GLU A 31 0.67 -11.05 -15.97
N PHE A 32 0.25 -10.40 -17.06
CA PHE A 32 0.78 -9.10 -17.50
C PHE A 32 2.31 -9.07 -17.66
N GLY A 33 2.92 -10.21 -17.97
CA GLY A 33 4.38 -10.34 -18.07
C GLY A 33 5.11 -10.37 -16.72
N ILE A 34 4.39 -10.45 -15.60
CA ILE A 34 4.94 -10.56 -14.24
C ILE A 34 4.70 -11.96 -13.70
N THR A 35 5.78 -12.68 -13.42
CA THR A 35 5.76 -13.95 -12.70
C THR A 35 5.90 -13.70 -11.20
N ILE A 36 4.99 -14.25 -10.41
CA ILE A 36 5.05 -14.28 -8.94
C ILE A 36 5.19 -15.74 -8.53
N THR A 37 6.28 -16.07 -7.83
CA THR A 37 6.55 -17.44 -7.36
C THR A 37 5.95 -17.70 -5.99
N SER A 38 5.74 -18.97 -5.67
CA SER A 38 5.26 -19.39 -4.34
C SER A 38 6.17 -18.86 -3.21
N ASP A 39 7.48 -18.93 -3.41
CA ASP A 39 8.47 -18.48 -2.43
C ASP A 39 8.42 -16.97 -2.21
N GLN A 40 8.14 -16.20 -3.27
CA GLN A 40 7.95 -14.75 -3.16
C GLN A 40 6.70 -14.43 -2.34
N VAL A 41 5.59 -15.16 -2.54
CA VAL A 41 4.37 -14.98 -1.73
C VAL A 41 4.66 -15.30 -0.26
N VAL A 42 5.29 -16.45 0.02
CA VAL A 42 5.66 -16.83 1.40
C VAL A 42 6.56 -15.78 2.06
N THR A 43 7.56 -15.29 1.32
CA THR A 43 8.46 -14.23 1.79
C THR A 43 7.70 -12.95 2.10
N GLU A 44 6.79 -12.53 1.21
CA GLU A 44 5.97 -11.33 1.40
C GLU A 44 5.10 -11.43 2.65
N ILE A 45 4.59 -12.62 2.97
CA ILE A 45 3.79 -12.84 4.16
C ILE A 45 4.61 -12.64 5.42
N TYR A 46 5.78 -13.27 5.52
CA TYR A 46 6.67 -13.09 6.66
C TYR A 46 7.11 -11.63 6.82
N GLN A 47 7.50 -10.98 5.72
CA GLN A 47 7.89 -9.57 5.76
C GLN A 47 6.72 -8.66 6.20
N SER A 48 5.50 -8.92 5.73
CA SER A 48 4.32 -8.14 6.11
C SER A 48 4.00 -8.26 7.61
N GLN A 49 4.21 -9.44 8.21
CA GLN A 49 3.96 -9.66 9.64
C GLN A 49 4.92 -8.88 10.54
N ASP A 50 6.17 -8.67 10.11
CA ASP A 50 7.15 -7.88 10.86
C ASP A 50 7.00 -6.37 10.60
N PHE A 51 6.57 -6.01 9.39
CA PHE A 51 6.53 -4.62 8.92
C PHE A 51 5.47 -3.76 9.64
N TRP A 52 4.21 -4.19 9.64
CA TRP A 52 3.11 -3.38 10.18
C TRP A 52 3.22 -3.11 11.69
N PRO A 53 3.58 -4.11 12.54
CA PRO A 53 3.80 -3.85 13.97
C PRO A 53 4.93 -2.86 14.25
N ALA A 54 6.00 -2.88 13.45
CA ALA A 54 7.10 -1.94 13.59
C ALA A 54 6.67 -0.51 13.25
N ILE A 55 5.88 -0.32 12.18
CA ILE A 55 5.30 0.98 11.83
C ILE A 55 4.36 1.47 12.94
N GLN A 56 3.45 0.63 13.41
CA GLN A 56 2.52 0.98 14.48
C GLN A 56 3.27 1.47 15.73
N SER A 57 4.30 0.73 16.15
CA SER A 57 5.15 1.10 17.28
C SER A 57 5.86 2.43 17.07
N HIS A 58 6.27 2.73 15.83
CA HIS A 58 6.87 4.00 15.49
C HIS A 58 5.89 5.16 15.54
N LEU A 59 4.67 5.01 15.01
CA LEU A 59 3.65 6.08 14.98
C LEU A 59 3.30 6.62 16.38
N ILE A 60 3.21 5.72 17.36
CA ILE A 60 2.92 6.08 18.76
C ILE A 60 4.17 6.49 19.56
N SER A 61 5.35 6.41 18.95
CA SER A 61 6.60 6.78 19.62
C SER A 61 6.77 8.29 19.67
N GLY A 62 7.54 8.76 20.66
CA GLY A 62 7.90 10.18 20.78
C GLY A 62 8.82 10.69 19.67
N SER A 63 9.37 9.81 18.82
CA SER A 63 10.25 10.18 17.71
C SER A 63 9.52 10.38 16.38
N PHE A 64 8.21 10.06 16.28
CA PHE A 64 7.45 10.34 15.08
C PHE A 64 7.06 11.81 15.02
N THR A 65 7.64 12.52 14.05
CA THR A 65 7.61 13.98 13.95
C THR A 65 6.32 14.48 13.28
N VAL A 66 5.17 14.20 13.88
CA VAL A 66 3.90 14.87 13.58
C VAL A 66 3.37 15.50 14.86
N ALA A 67 2.89 16.75 14.77
CA ALA A 67 2.57 17.57 15.94
C ALA A 67 1.34 17.09 16.72
N ASP A 68 0.37 16.46 16.05
CA ASP A 68 -0.87 16.00 16.69
C ASP A 68 -0.74 14.57 17.24
N SER A 69 -1.02 14.39 18.53
CA SER A 69 -1.08 13.07 19.18
C SER A 69 -2.34 12.28 18.85
N GLU A 70 -3.47 12.96 18.62
CA GLU A 70 -4.77 12.33 18.37
C GLU A 70 -4.79 11.70 16.99
N ALA A 71 -4.42 12.46 15.95
CA ALA A 71 -4.29 11.92 14.60
C ALA A 71 -3.23 10.80 14.48
N ARG A 72 -2.16 10.83 15.28
CA ARG A 72 -1.20 9.71 15.36
C ARG A 72 -1.83 8.44 15.94
N GLN A 73 -2.67 8.59 16.96
CA GLN A 73 -3.38 7.46 17.56
C GLN A 73 -4.38 6.85 16.58
N VAL A 74 -5.15 7.68 15.87
CA VAL A 74 -6.09 7.21 14.84
C VAL A 74 -5.36 6.43 13.74
N ALA A 75 -4.21 6.93 13.29
CA ALA A 75 -3.39 6.20 12.32
C ALA A 75 -2.88 4.86 12.88
N ALA A 76 -2.38 4.85 14.12
CA ALA A 76 -1.91 3.63 14.76
C ALA A 76 -3.03 2.59 14.91
N ASP A 77 -4.24 3.01 15.29
CA ASP A 77 -5.41 2.14 15.44
C ASP A 77 -5.87 1.59 14.09
N PHE A 78 -5.85 2.41 13.03
CA PHE A 78 -6.11 1.96 11.67
C PHE A 78 -5.16 0.83 11.25
N PHE A 79 -3.84 1.03 11.40
CA PHE A 79 -2.87 -0.01 11.04
C PHE A 79 -2.95 -1.24 11.93
N SER A 80 -3.29 -1.08 13.21
CA SER A 80 -3.54 -2.21 14.10
C SER A 80 -4.69 -3.08 13.58
N ARG A 81 -5.81 -2.46 13.18
CA ARG A 81 -6.97 -3.19 12.64
C ARG A 81 -6.62 -3.89 11.34
N VAL A 82 -5.93 -3.21 10.42
CA VAL A 82 -5.44 -3.80 9.17
C VAL A 82 -4.59 -5.03 9.47
N ASN A 83 -3.62 -4.93 10.38
CA ASN A 83 -2.73 -6.04 10.73
C ASN A 83 -3.48 -7.23 11.35
N THR A 84 -4.41 -6.96 12.27
CA THR A 84 -5.25 -7.99 12.89
C THR A 84 -6.10 -8.70 11.83
N THR A 85 -6.79 -7.97 10.97
CA THR A 85 -7.63 -8.56 9.91
C THR A 85 -6.82 -9.42 8.94
N LEU A 86 -5.64 -8.96 8.52
CA LEU A 86 -4.75 -9.73 7.65
C LEU A 86 -4.31 -11.03 8.33
N SER A 87 -3.93 -10.96 9.60
CA SER A 87 -3.52 -12.13 10.39
C SER A 87 -4.67 -13.14 10.58
N GLU A 88 -5.89 -12.66 10.85
CA GLU A 88 -7.07 -13.52 11.03
C GLU A 88 -7.43 -14.29 9.76
N HIS A 89 -7.37 -13.65 8.59
CA HIS A 89 -7.63 -14.34 7.32
C HIS A 89 -6.54 -15.35 7.00
N LEU A 90 -5.31 -14.98 7.31
CA LEU A 90 -4.14 -15.81 7.05
C LEU A 90 -4.13 -17.07 7.91
N PHE A 91 -4.46 -16.97 9.18
CA PHE A 91 -4.47 -18.10 10.11
C PHE A 91 -5.86 -18.72 10.30
N ALA A 92 -6.79 -18.44 9.38
CA ALA A 92 -8.10 -19.04 9.42
C ALA A 92 -8.04 -20.56 9.18
N ASP A 93 -8.86 -21.32 9.90
CA ASP A 93 -9.10 -22.75 9.65
C ASP A 93 -9.96 -23.02 8.40
N GLU A 94 -10.16 -21.99 7.56
CA GLU A 94 -11.00 -22.03 6.37
C GLU A 94 -10.14 -21.74 5.13
N GLU A 95 -9.92 -22.77 4.31
CA GLU A 95 -9.09 -22.73 3.10
C GLU A 95 -9.44 -21.55 2.17
N ALA A 96 -10.74 -21.30 1.97
CA ALA A 96 -11.22 -20.19 1.15
C ALA A 96 -10.80 -18.79 1.65
N LYS A 97 -10.51 -18.61 2.94
CA LYS A 97 -9.98 -17.35 3.47
C LYS A 97 -8.49 -17.21 3.21
N VAL A 98 -7.76 -18.32 3.30
CA VAL A 98 -6.32 -18.37 2.98
C VAL A 98 -6.11 -18.11 1.48
N GLU A 99 -6.91 -18.72 0.61
CA GLU A 99 -6.91 -18.46 -0.84
C GLU A 99 -7.22 -16.99 -1.18
N ASP A 100 -8.23 -16.39 -0.55
CA ASP A 100 -8.57 -14.96 -0.73
C ASP A 100 -7.40 -14.05 -0.34
N PHE A 101 -6.69 -14.39 0.73
CA PHE A 101 -5.49 -13.68 1.18
C PHE A 101 -4.32 -13.83 0.21
N ILE A 102 -4.06 -15.04 -0.29
CA ILE A 102 -3.01 -15.30 -1.28
C ILE A 102 -3.28 -14.53 -2.57
N GLU A 103 -4.53 -14.52 -3.05
CA GLU A 103 -4.95 -13.76 -4.24
C GLU A 103 -4.75 -12.26 -4.02
N PHE A 104 -5.16 -11.73 -2.86
CA PHE A 104 -4.95 -10.34 -2.49
C PHE A 104 -3.47 -9.95 -2.54
N LEU A 105 -2.59 -10.75 -1.92
CA LEU A 105 -1.15 -10.48 -1.90
C LEU A 105 -0.53 -10.59 -3.30
N THR A 106 -0.87 -11.64 -4.05
CA THR A 106 -0.36 -11.85 -5.41
C THR A 106 -0.69 -10.66 -6.31
N CYS A 107 -1.93 -10.16 -6.24
CA CYS A 107 -2.34 -8.98 -6.98
C CYS A 107 -1.58 -7.72 -6.55
N ARG A 108 -1.37 -7.50 -5.25
CA ARG A 108 -0.59 -6.35 -4.75
C ARG A 108 0.86 -6.40 -5.18
N MET A 109 1.50 -7.56 -5.05
CA MET A 109 2.89 -7.75 -5.50
C MET A 109 3.03 -7.46 -6.99
N ARG A 110 2.08 -7.93 -7.80
CA ARG A 110 2.03 -7.65 -9.25
C ARG A 110 1.81 -6.18 -9.55
N LYS A 111 0.91 -5.50 -8.81
CA LYS A 111 0.71 -4.03 -8.92
C LYS A 111 2.04 -3.31 -8.70
N TYR A 112 2.78 -3.59 -7.62
CA TYR A 112 4.03 -2.90 -7.35
C TYR A 112 5.15 -3.26 -8.35
N ALA A 113 5.17 -4.47 -8.90
CA ALA A 113 6.11 -4.84 -9.96
C ALA A 113 5.87 -4.03 -11.25
N LEU A 114 4.61 -3.87 -11.64
CA LEU A 114 4.22 -3.04 -12.78
C LEU A 114 4.54 -1.56 -12.53
N LEU A 115 4.26 -1.04 -11.33
CA LEU A 115 4.61 0.33 -10.97
C LEU A 115 6.14 0.55 -11.00
N ARG A 116 6.94 -0.42 -10.55
CA ARG A 116 8.41 -0.36 -10.71
C ARG A 116 8.84 -0.24 -12.17
N GLN A 117 8.20 -0.97 -13.08
CA GLN A 117 8.48 -0.86 -14.52
C GLN A 117 8.12 0.54 -15.04
N ALA A 118 6.95 1.08 -14.66
CA ALA A 118 6.55 2.43 -15.06
C ALA A 118 7.55 3.49 -14.56
N LYS A 119 8.04 3.35 -13.32
CA LYS A 119 9.02 4.26 -12.72
C LYS A 119 10.26 4.46 -13.59
N CYS A 120 10.74 3.42 -14.26
CA CYS A 120 11.94 3.47 -15.10
C CYS A 120 11.84 4.47 -16.28
N HIS A 121 10.65 4.94 -16.62
CA HIS A 121 10.45 5.94 -17.67
C HIS A 121 10.56 7.39 -17.16
N PHE A 122 10.53 7.61 -15.84
CA PHE A 122 10.52 8.95 -15.26
C PHE A 122 11.93 9.33 -14.81
N GLU A 123 12.39 10.53 -15.21
CA GLU A 123 13.67 11.08 -14.75
C GLU A 123 13.60 11.55 -13.29
N GLN A 124 12.43 12.00 -12.85
CA GLN A 124 12.21 12.57 -11.53
C GLN A 124 11.19 11.74 -10.74
N ASP A 125 11.63 11.21 -9.61
CA ASP A 125 10.78 10.46 -8.69
C ASP A 125 9.58 11.29 -8.19
N SER A 126 9.71 12.62 -8.07
CA SER A 126 8.62 13.52 -7.68
C SER A 126 7.50 13.61 -8.73
N ALA A 127 7.82 13.47 -10.02
CA ALA A 127 6.83 13.45 -11.09
C ALA A 127 6.06 12.13 -11.08
N TYR A 128 6.78 11.02 -10.93
CA TYR A 128 6.19 9.69 -10.83
C TYR A 128 5.35 9.50 -9.56
N TYR A 129 5.84 10.00 -8.43
CA TYR A 129 5.13 10.00 -7.16
C TYR A 129 3.77 10.71 -7.27
N ARG A 130 3.74 11.92 -7.86
CA ARG A 130 2.50 12.68 -8.06
C ARG A 130 1.51 11.93 -8.96
N LEU A 131 2.00 11.29 -10.02
CA LEU A 131 1.17 10.47 -10.89
C LEU A 131 0.47 9.34 -10.12
N ILE A 132 1.22 8.56 -9.33
CA ILE A 132 0.65 7.48 -8.52
C ILE A 132 -0.27 8.02 -7.43
N ALA A 133 0.14 9.08 -6.73
CA ALA A 133 -0.63 9.64 -5.62
C ALA A 133 -2.00 10.14 -6.08
N ASP A 134 -2.08 10.77 -7.25
CA ASP A 134 -3.32 11.19 -7.88
C ASP A 134 -4.13 9.99 -8.38
N TRP A 135 -3.47 9.04 -9.06
CA TRP A 135 -4.12 7.84 -9.57
C TRP A 135 -4.76 7.02 -8.45
N ASP A 136 -3.99 6.62 -7.45
CA ASP A 136 -4.45 5.79 -6.34
C ASP A 136 -5.56 6.49 -5.56
N HIS A 137 -5.46 7.81 -5.36
CA HIS A 137 -6.51 8.57 -4.70
C HIS A 137 -7.83 8.49 -5.46
N GLU A 138 -7.81 8.82 -6.76
CA GLU A 138 -9.01 8.86 -7.60
C GLU A 138 -9.55 7.45 -7.90
N ALA A 139 -8.67 6.46 -8.09
CA ALA A 139 -9.05 5.07 -8.30
C ALA A 139 -9.77 4.50 -7.06
N ARG A 140 -9.24 4.75 -5.86
CA ARG A 140 -9.89 4.32 -4.61
C ARG A 140 -11.25 5.00 -4.40
N GLN A 141 -11.38 6.28 -4.81
CA GLN A 141 -12.67 6.99 -4.76
C GLN A 141 -13.77 6.27 -5.55
N LEU A 142 -13.44 5.60 -6.67
CA LEU A 142 -14.41 4.88 -7.50
C LEU A 142 -15.18 3.79 -6.73
N HIS A 143 -14.53 3.13 -5.78
CA HIS A 143 -15.16 2.03 -5.03
C HIS A 143 -16.27 2.50 -4.08
N PHE A 144 -16.29 3.79 -3.74
CA PHE A 144 -17.31 4.40 -2.89
C PHE A 144 -18.45 5.04 -3.67
N LEU A 145 -18.35 5.11 -5.00
CA LEU A 145 -19.40 5.67 -5.84
C LEU A 145 -20.48 4.63 -6.18
N PRO A 146 -21.74 5.06 -6.40
CA PRO A 146 -22.77 4.24 -7.04
C PRO A 146 -22.32 3.72 -8.40
N GLU A 147 -22.79 2.54 -8.81
CA GLU A 147 -22.35 1.87 -10.05
C GLU A 147 -22.53 2.75 -11.30
N GLU A 148 -23.65 3.46 -11.37
CA GLU A 148 -23.99 4.40 -12.44
C GLU A 148 -23.02 5.58 -12.59
N GLU A 149 -22.34 6.00 -11.51
CA GLU A 149 -21.38 7.11 -11.53
C GLU A 149 -19.93 6.64 -11.82
N ARG A 150 -19.62 5.36 -11.57
CA ARG A 150 -18.26 4.80 -11.74
C ARG A 150 -17.77 4.89 -13.18
N GLY A 151 -18.66 4.76 -14.16
CA GLY A 151 -18.31 4.81 -15.59
C GLY A 151 -17.72 6.17 -15.98
N LEU A 152 -18.43 7.26 -15.66
CA LEU A 152 -18.00 8.62 -15.96
C LEU A 152 -16.72 8.99 -15.20
N LYS A 153 -16.63 8.62 -13.92
CA LYS A 153 -15.44 8.92 -13.11
C LYS A 153 -14.20 8.14 -13.59
N ARG A 154 -14.35 6.91 -14.10
CA ARG A 154 -13.26 6.17 -14.76
C ARG A 154 -12.75 6.87 -16.01
N LEU A 155 -13.64 7.36 -16.86
CA LEU A 155 -13.24 8.11 -18.06
C LEU A 155 -12.47 9.39 -17.70
N ALA A 156 -12.92 10.11 -16.66
CA ALA A 156 -12.22 11.29 -16.17
C ALA A 156 -10.83 10.96 -15.61
N LEU A 157 -10.70 9.85 -14.87
CA LEU A 157 -9.42 9.37 -14.35
C LEU A 157 -8.44 9.04 -15.49
N ILE A 158 -8.90 8.33 -16.52
CA ILE A 158 -8.08 8.02 -17.70
C ILE A 158 -7.66 9.31 -18.41
N ALA A 159 -8.56 10.27 -18.62
CA ALA A 159 -8.22 11.54 -19.24
C ALA A 159 -7.17 12.33 -18.44
N ARG A 160 -7.23 12.28 -17.10
CA ARG A 160 -6.23 12.91 -16.23
C ARG A 160 -4.87 12.23 -16.32
N LEU A 161 -4.84 10.89 -16.39
CA LEU A 161 -3.60 10.13 -16.66
C LEU A 161 -2.97 10.59 -17.98
N GLU A 162 -3.74 10.69 -19.06
CA GLU A 162 -3.23 11.16 -20.36
C GLU A 162 -2.60 12.55 -20.29
N GLN A 163 -3.26 13.47 -19.57
CA GLN A 163 -2.73 14.81 -19.36
C GLN A 163 -1.39 14.78 -18.60
N GLN A 164 -1.32 14.01 -17.51
CA GLN A 164 -0.09 13.91 -16.70
C GLN A 164 1.07 13.26 -17.48
N LEU A 165 0.79 12.26 -18.32
CA LEU A 165 1.81 11.65 -19.18
C LEU A 165 2.34 12.64 -20.24
N ALA A 166 1.48 13.50 -20.77
CA ALA A 166 1.89 14.55 -21.71
C ALA A 166 2.76 15.63 -21.02
N GLU A 167 2.49 15.93 -19.75
CA GLU A 167 3.25 16.89 -18.94
C GLU A 167 4.58 16.32 -18.41
N ALA A 168 4.72 15.00 -18.35
CA ALA A 168 5.89 14.31 -17.79
C ALA A 168 7.13 14.27 -18.70
N ASN A 169 7.13 14.97 -19.84
CA ASN A 169 8.22 14.99 -20.84
C ASN A 169 8.65 13.59 -21.35
N LEU A 170 7.75 12.62 -21.31
CA LEU A 170 8.00 11.27 -21.82
C LEU A 170 7.91 11.24 -23.35
N ASN A 171 8.72 10.41 -24.01
CA ASN A 171 8.54 10.15 -25.44
C ASN A 171 7.29 9.28 -25.70
N SER A 172 6.80 9.25 -26.95
CA SER A 172 5.55 8.56 -27.31
C SER A 172 5.54 7.06 -26.97
N ASN A 173 6.69 6.38 -27.05
CA ASN A 173 6.77 4.96 -26.71
C ASN A 173 6.65 4.76 -25.20
N ALA A 174 7.39 5.54 -24.41
CA ALA A 174 7.32 5.51 -22.95
C ALA A 174 5.91 5.87 -22.45
N GLN A 175 5.24 6.85 -23.06
CA GLN A 175 3.85 7.17 -22.73
C GLN A 175 2.90 5.98 -23.00
N ALA A 176 3.06 5.30 -24.14
CA ALA A 176 2.24 4.13 -24.48
C ALA A 176 2.47 2.96 -23.51
N GLU A 177 3.72 2.69 -23.13
CA GLU A 177 4.09 1.66 -22.17
C GLU A 177 3.54 1.97 -20.77
N VAL A 178 3.72 3.20 -20.28
CA VAL A 178 3.15 3.61 -18.98
C VAL A 178 1.62 3.54 -19.00
N ARG A 179 0.97 3.97 -20.08
CA ARG A 179 -0.49 3.84 -20.23
C ARG A 179 -0.95 2.38 -20.14
N GLN A 180 -0.25 1.48 -20.82
CA GLN A 180 -0.55 0.05 -20.77
C GLN A 180 -0.36 -0.52 -19.35
N ILE A 181 0.71 -0.13 -18.67
CA ILE A 181 0.96 -0.49 -17.27
C ILE A 181 -0.20 -0.04 -16.37
N PHE A 182 -0.63 1.22 -16.48
CA PHE A 182 -1.74 1.73 -15.65
C PHE A 182 -3.08 1.05 -15.98
N SER A 183 -3.28 0.57 -17.22
CA SER A 183 -4.42 -0.29 -17.54
C SER A 183 -4.37 -1.62 -16.79
N TYR A 184 -3.19 -2.24 -16.66
CA TYR A 184 -3.01 -3.46 -15.87
C TYR A 184 -3.15 -3.21 -14.36
N VAL A 185 -2.60 -2.10 -13.87
CA VAL A 185 -2.79 -1.66 -12.48
C VAL A 185 -4.27 -1.51 -12.15
N SER A 186 -5.06 -0.88 -13.02
CA SER A 186 -6.51 -0.75 -12.82
C SER A 186 -7.22 -2.10 -12.73
N GLN A 187 -6.83 -3.08 -13.54
CA GLN A 187 -7.40 -4.44 -13.49
C GLN A 187 -7.08 -5.12 -12.15
N LEU A 188 -5.83 -5.00 -11.69
CA LEU A 188 -5.41 -5.54 -10.40
C LEU A 188 -6.10 -4.85 -9.23
N GLU A 189 -6.30 -3.53 -9.27
CA GLU A 189 -7.03 -2.80 -8.23
C GLU A 189 -8.48 -3.27 -8.11
N ASN A 190 -9.16 -3.50 -9.24
CA ASN A 190 -10.51 -4.05 -9.22
C ASN A 190 -10.55 -5.47 -8.63
N ARG A 191 -9.55 -6.31 -8.94
CA ARG A 191 -9.43 -7.65 -8.33
C ARG A 191 -9.16 -7.57 -6.84
N ILE A 192 -8.22 -6.75 -6.41
CA ILE A 192 -7.92 -6.48 -4.99
C ILE A 192 -9.20 -6.05 -4.28
N ALA A 193 -9.93 -5.07 -4.81
CA ALA A 193 -11.19 -4.60 -4.23
C ALA A 193 -12.32 -5.64 -4.23
N SER A 194 -12.20 -6.72 -5.02
CA SER A 194 -13.19 -7.79 -5.08
C SER A 194 -12.98 -8.88 -4.02
N THR A 195 -11.74 -9.03 -3.51
CA THR A 195 -11.42 -9.99 -2.44
C THR A 195 -12.12 -9.60 -1.13
N LYS A 196 -12.34 -10.56 -0.24
CA LYS A 196 -12.95 -10.30 1.07
C LYS A 196 -12.07 -9.35 1.87
N ILE A 197 -10.75 -9.57 1.87
CA ILE A 197 -9.79 -8.68 2.55
C ILE A 197 -9.80 -7.28 1.94
N GLY A 198 -9.76 -7.15 0.61
CA GLY A 198 -9.76 -5.84 -0.03
C GLY A 198 -11.01 -5.02 0.29
N LYS A 199 -12.18 -5.67 0.39
CA LYS A 199 -13.41 -5.02 0.84
C LYS A 199 -13.32 -4.52 2.28
N VAL A 200 -12.73 -5.31 3.19
CA VAL A 200 -12.52 -4.88 4.58
C VAL A 200 -11.57 -3.69 4.65
N LEU A 201 -10.49 -3.69 3.86
CA LEU A 201 -9.57 -2.55 3.81
C LEU A 201 -10.25 -1.29 3.25
N LEU A 202 -11.06 -1.42 2.20
CA LEU A 202 -11.86 -0.31 1.67
C LEU A 202 -12.87 0.22 2.69
N GLU A 203 -13.44 -0.65 3.52
CA GLU A 203 -14.33 -0.25 4.62
C GLU A 203 -13.58 0.59 5.67
N PHE A 204 -12.40 0.13 6.10
CA PHE A 204 -11.58 0.90 7.04
C PHE A 204 -11.18 2.26 6.46
N GLU A 205 -10.83 2.32 5.17
CA GLU A 205 -10.56 3.58 4.49
C GLU A 205 -11.80 4.50 4.42
N ARG A 206 -13.00 3.93 4.28
CA ARG A 206 -14.26 4.69 4.33
C ARG A 206 -14.49 5.29 5.71
N GLU A 207 -14.25 4.54 6.77
CA GLU A 207 -14.36 5.04 8.15
C GLU A 207 -13.37 6.19 8.38
N VAL A 208 -12.10 6.04 7.96
CA VAL A 208 -11.10 7.11 8.02
C VAL A 208 -11.56 8.33 7.24
N LYS A 209 -12.20 8.18 6.06
CA LYS A 209 -12.75 9.31 5.31
C LYS A 209 -13.78 10.13 6.10
N THR A 210 -14.45 9.55 7.08
CA THR A 210 -15.41 10.27 7.94
C THR A 210 -14.77 10.95 9.16
N ALA A 211 -13.48 10.73 9.40
CA ALA A 211 -12.71 11.29 10.50
C ALA A 211 -12.38 12.80 10.31
N GLU A 212 -11.59 13.42 11.18
CA GLU A 212 -11.14 14.80 10.97
C GLU A 212 -10.09 14.89 9.84
N GLU A 213 -9.91 16.08 9.23
CA GLU A 213 -9.01 16.24 8.08
C GLU A 213 -7.55 15.91 8.42
N GLU A 214 -7.09 16.31 9.60
CA GLU A 214 -5.72 16.04 10.06
C GLU A 214 -5.47 14.53 10.23
N GLU A 215 -6.44 13.80 10.78
CA GLU A 215 -6.41 12.35 10.97
C GLU A 215 -6.36 11.61 9.61
N ARG A 216 -7.23 12.04 8.68
CA ARG A 216 -7.26 11.52 7.31
C ARG A 216 -5.91 11.67 6.63
N GLU A 217 -5.29 12.82 6.77
CA GLU A 217 -4.05 13.14 6.07
C GLU A 217 -2.88 12.30 6.59
N ILE A 218 -2.77 12.10 7.91
CA ILE A 218 -1.73 11.22 8.46
C ILE A 218 -1.90 9.79 7.95
N VAL A 219 -3.11 9.22 8.01
CA VAL A 219 -3.36 7.85 7.51
C VAL A 219 -2.96 7.73 6.04
N ARG A 220 -3.37 8.70 5.21
CA ARG A 220 -3.02 8.74 3.79
C ARG A 220 -1.52 8.79 3.57
N LEU A 221 -0.80 9.66 4.28
CA LEU A 221 0.65 9.78 4.15
C LEU A 221 1.37 8.49 4.56
N VAL A 222 0.93 7.82 5.63
CA VAL A 222 1.55 6.56 6.07
C VAL A 222 1.31 5.46 5.04
N VAL A 223 0.07 5.32 4.53
CA VAL A 223 -0.24 4.35 3.46
C VAL A 223 0.60 4.64 2.22
N ARG A 224 0.69 5.91 1.80
CA ARG A 224 1.51 6.34 0.65
C ARG A 224 2.99 6.02 0.86
N ALA A 225 3.53 6.27 2.04
CA ALA A 225 4.92 5.95 2.36
C ALA A 225 5.17 4.44 2.32
N ALA A 226 4.25 3.62 2.82
CA ALA A 226 4.34 2.16 2.73
C ALA A 226 4.28 1.68 1.26
N ASP A 227 3.36 2.20 0.46
CA ASP A 227 3.28 1.89 -0.97
C ASP A 227 4.53 2.34 -1.72
N TRP A 228 5.06 3.51 -1.38
CA TRP A 228 6.30 4.05 -1.97
C TRP A 228 7.54 3.23 -1.58
N ALA A 229 7.60 2.70 -0.36
CA ALA A 229 8.63 1.75 0.07
C ALA A 229 8.54 0.45 -0.76
N MET A 230 7.34 -0.05 -1.03
CA MET A 230 7.11 -1.23 -1.88
C MET A 230 7.48 -1.00 -3.34
N ILE A 231 7.29 0.21 -3.85
CA ILE A 231 7.69 0.59 -5.21
C ILE A 231 9.22 0.74 -5.29
N ASN A 232 9.87 1.34 -4.30
CA ASN A 232 11.32 1.58 -4.38
C ASN A 232 12.20 0.42 -3.90
N ARG A 233 11.64 -0.56 -3.19
CA ARG A 233 12.42 -1.75 -2.82
C ARG A 233 12.82 -2.54 -4.05
N THR A 234 14.07 -3.01 -4.06
CA THR A 234 14.50 -4.08 -4.95
C THR A 234 13.96 -5.41 -4.43
N GLU A 235 13.77 -6.41 -5.30
CA GLU A 235 13.26 -7.73 -4.89
C GLU A 235 14.12 -8.43 -3.82
N SER A 236 15.39 -8.04 -3.72
CA SER A 236 16.36 -8.54 -2.75
C SER A 236 16.34 -7.83 -1.38
N LYS A 237 15.65 -6.69 -1.25
CA LYS A 237 15.63 -5.92 0.00
C LYS A 237 14.40 -6.27 0.82
N SER A 238 14.60 -6.48 2.13
CA SER A 238 13.49 -6.69 3.06
C SER A 238 12.67 -5.41 3.21
N LEU A 239 11.35 -5.56 3.29
CA LEU A 239 10.47 -4.51 3.75
C LEU A 239 10.62 -4.39 5.27
N ASN A 240 11.09 -3.25 5.75
CA ASN A 240 11.36 -2.99 7.17
C ASN A 240 11.13 -1.51 7.51
N LEU A 241 11.29 -1.15 8.79
CA LEU A 241 11.08 0.21 9.28
C LEU A 241 12.02 1.24 8.62
N GLU A 242 13.27 0.90 8.38
CA GLU A 242 14.25 1.81 7.74
C GLU A 242 13.79 2.18 6.32
N THR A 243 13.42 1.18 5.51
CA THR A 243 12.88 1.39 4.16
C THR A 243 11.61 2.26 4.19
N PHE A 244 10.76 2.07 5.20
CA PHE A 244 9.58 2.93 5.39
C PHE A 244 9.96 4.37 5.73
N LEU A 245 10.94 4.60 6.62
CA LEU A 245 11.33 5.94 7.02
C LEU A 245 11.98 6.73 5.87
N GLU A 246 12.77 6.06 5.02
CA GLU A 246 13.28 6.65 3.78
C GLU A 246 12.13 7.07 2.85
N ALA A 247 11.15 6.18 2.66
CA ALA A 247 9.98 6.48 1.85
C ALA A 247 9.12 7.61 2.43
N TRP A 248 8.90 7.60 3.75
CA TRP A 248 8.17 8.64 4.48
C TRP A 248 8.81 10.02 4.30
N ALA A 249 10.14 10.10 4.43
CA ALA A 249 10.88 11.34 4.23
C ALA A 249 10.71 11.87 2.80
N ALA A 250 10.85 10.99 1.80
CA ALA A 250 10.67 11.34 0.40
C ALA A 250 9.25 11.82 0.09
N CYS A 251 8.22 11.08 0.51
CA CYS A 251 6.82 11.47 0.34
C CYS A 251 6.54 12.84 0.99
N SER A 252 7.00 13.03 2.23
CA SER A 252 6.83 14.29 2.95
C SER A 252 7.51 15.48 2.26
N GLU A 253 8.63 15.25 1.56
CA GLU A 253 9.29 16.27 0.75
C GLU A 253 8.48 16.61 -0.51
N TYR A 254 7.98 15.59 -1.22
CA TYR A 254 7.16 15.78 -2.41
C TYR A 254 5.88 16.55 -2.12
N GLU A 255 5.20 16.26 -1.02
CA GLU A 255 3.99 16.97 -0.60
C GLU A 255 4.27 18.45 -0.27
N ARG A 256 5.34 18.73 0.49
CA ARG A 256 5.76 20.11 0.80
C ARG A 256 6.08 20.90 -0.46
N SER A 257 6.74 20.28 -1.45
CA SER A 257 7.07 20.94 -2.72
C SER A 257 5.82 21.34 -3.52
N THR A 258 4.76 20.53 -3.44
CA THR A 258 3.51 20.75 -4.16
C THR A 258 2.69 21.88 -3.55
N THR A 259 2.59 21.93 -2.22
CA THR A 259 1.90 22.98 -1.47
C THR A 259 2.58 24.34 -1.62
N ALA A 260 3.91 24.37 -1.58
CA ALA A 260 4.68 25.59 -1.80
C ALA A 260 4.52 26.15 -3.23
N SER A 261 4.45 25.28 -4.24
CA SER A 261 4.24 25.66 -5.64
C SER A 261 2.85 26.29 -5.86
N HIS A 262 1.79 25.70 -5.28
CA HIS A 262 0.43 26.23 -5.36
C HIS A 262 0.28 27.59 -4.66
N ALA A 263 0.89 27.77 -3.48
CA ALA A 263 0.87 29.04 -2.75
C ALA A 263 1.57 30.19 -3.52
N SER A 264 2.55 29.87 -4.36
CA SER A 264 3.27 30.83 -5.19
C SER A 264 2.51 31.19 -6.48
N ALA A 265 1.76 30.23 -7.06
CA ALA A 265 0.92 30.45 -8.25
C ALA A 265 -0.33 31.31 -7.96
N VAL A 266 -0.90 31.20 -6.76
CA VAL A 266 -2.08 32.00 -6.33
C VAL A 266 -1.72 33.46 -5.98
N ARG A 267 -0.43 33.75 -5.78
CA ARG A 267 0.06 35.11 -5.45
C ARG A 267 0.56 35.91 -6.66
N LYS A 268 0.48 35.35 -7.87
CA LYS A 268 0.79 36.03 -9.14
C LYS A 268 -0.50 36.37 -9.87
#